data_AF-A0A5D4K8P1-F1
#
_entry.id   AF-A0A5D4K8P1-F1
#
_cell.length_a   1.000
_cell.length_b   1.000
_cell.length_c   1.000
_cell.angle_alpha   90.00
_cell.angle_beta   90.00
_cell.angle_gamma   90.00
#
_symmetry.space_group_name_H-M   'P 1'
#
loop_
_entity.id
_entity.type
_entity.pdbx_description
1 polymer ?
#
loop_
_entity_poly.entity_id
_entity_poly.type
_entity_poly.pdbx_seq_one_letter_code
_entity_poly.pdbx_strand_id
1 'polypeptide(L)'
;MSDSFKKEVNQIKIPEKKLDAAISSAIHRGRRKRWSTAKKAGLTTGAAAVLFCLFIASAFVSPTMAEFASKLPFLNQVFESKPIHEVVSEKLSEEYDVDGIGMSYSPKKEFYVTVIGSQEYYESVKDDIKEQVEEILASRGYDAFKVKISMPLNRGHEIDTESDSEFARKSDRLMQAMGEKLKEYEDTILSSYTSFKGKRLTAEIEISKTETRTAEIEQIIQEIANEQQLGEVPVNFHKIDIKKREQEGRWQPIISTISEGMMARKEYKVKGIGYSNHPSPMTVFVTLQVPASDSDAKELAERTEETVNEFIQSEDAKEAVKDDPYKIVIYSKDREILLETNY
;
A
#
# COMPACT_ATOMS: atom_id res chain seq x y z
N MET A 1 64.54 -44.04 51.92
CA MET A 1 63.25 -43.87 52.63
C MET A 1 62.47 -45.14 52.45
N SER A 2 62.32 -45.84 53.57
CA SER A 2 62.05 -47.27 53.71
C SER A 2 60.61 -47.65 53.38
N ASP A 3 60.45 -48.92 52.98
CA ASP A 3 59.18 -49.65 52.78
C ASP A 3 58.15 -49.54 53.93
N SER A 4 58.52 -48.93 55.06
CA SER A 4 57.62 -48.62 56.17
C SER A 4 56.51 -47.63 55.78
N PHE A 5 56.80 -46.60 54.97
CA PHE A 5 55.79 -45.59 54.60
C PHE A 5 54.72 -46.14 53.64
N LYS A 6 55.12 -46.98 52.66
CA LYS A 6 54.17 -47.67 51.77
C LYS A 6 53.29 -48.68 52.53
N LYS A 7 53.82 -49.28 53.60
CA LYS A 7 53.06 -50.21 54.45
C LYS A 7 51.99 -49.52 55.28
N GLU A 8 52.27 -48.30 55.77
CA GLU A 8 51.32 -47.50 56.53
C GLU A 8 50.20 -46.92 55.66
N VAL A 9 50.51 -46.42 54.45
CA VAL A 9 49.49 -45.88 53.53
C VAL A 9 48.52 -46.95 53.03
N ASN A 10 48.99 -48.18 52.79
CA ASN A 10 48.15 -49.29 52.33
C ASN A 10 47.31 -49.95 53.46
N GLN A 11 47.50 -49.56 54.72
CA GLN A 11 46.66 -50.00 55.84
C GLN A 11 45.52 -49.04 56.17
N ILE A 12 45.43 -47.90 55.49
CA ILE A 12 44.30 -46.97 55.66
C ILE A 12 43.07 -47.62 55.03
N LYS A 13 42.21 -48.20 55.87
CA LYS A 13 40.90 -48.74 55.44
C LYS A 13 40.04 -47.59 54.93
N ILE A 14 39.90 -47.49 53.61
CA ILE A 14 38.93 -46.62 52.98
C ILE A 14 37.54 -47.18 53.29
N PRO A 15 36.64 -46.42 53.94
CA PRO A 15 35.29 -46.88 54.21
C PRO A 15 34.45 -46.77 52.92
N GLU A 16 34.59 -47.74 52.02
CA GLU A 16 33.90 -47.80 50.71
C GLU A 16 32.40 -47.54 50.83
N LYS A 17 31.75 -48.11 51.86
CA LYS A 17 30.32 -47.87 52.14
C LYS A 17 29.97 -46.39 52.38
N LYS A 18 30.85 -45.59 52.98
CA LYS A 18 30.62 -44.15 53.17
C LYS A 18 30.87 -43.37 51.88
N LEU A 19 31.85 -43.80 51.08
CA LEU A 19 32.15 -43.21 49.78
C LEU A 19 31.01 -43.44 48.79
N ASP A 20 30.54 -44.68 48.68
CA ASP A 20 29.41 -45.04 47.81
C ASP A 20 28.11 -44.39 48.27
N ALA A 21 27.87 -44.31 49.58
CA ALA A 21 26.73 -43.57 50.12
C ALA A 21 26.80 -42.07 49.79
N ALA A 22 28.00 -41.46 49.85
CA ALA A 22 28.19 -40.06 49.49
C ALA A 22 27.98 -39.81 47.99
N ILE A 23 28.50 -40.69 47.12
CA ILE A 23 28.33 -40.63 45.67
C ILE A 23 26.85 -40.82 45.30
N SER A 24 26.18 -41.84 45.86
CA SER A 24 24.75 -42.09 45.66
C SER A 24 23.89 -40.91 46.13
N SER A 25 24.17 -40.36 47.30
CA SER A 25 23.52 -39.16 47.83
C SER A 25 23.71 -37.93 46.91
N ALA A 26 24.90 -37.75 46.33
CA ALA A 26 25.18 -36.65 45.41
C ALA A 26 24.42 -36.81 44.08
N ILE A 27 24.39 -38.01 43.50
CA ILE A 27 23.63 -38.33 42.28
C ILE A 27 22.13 -38.14 42.51
N HIS A 28 21.62 -38.57 43.67
CA HIS A 28 20.20 -38.47 43.98
C HIS A 28 19.74 -37.02 44.25
N ARG A 29 20.59 -36.19 44.88
CA ARG A 29 20.32 -34.75 45.09
C ARG A 29 20.39 -33.92 43.80
N GLY A 30 21.14 -34.38 42.79
CA GLY A 30 21.22 -33.73 41.47
C GLY A 30 19.97 -33.95 40.58
N ARG A 31 19.16 -34.99 40.84
CA ARG A 31 17.92 -35.28 40.11
C ARG A 31 16.71 -34.54 40.73
N ARG A 32 16.70 -33.21 40.70
CA ARG A 32 15.42 -32.48 40.79
C ARG A 32 14.70 -32.58 39.45
N LYS A 33 13.42 -32.99 39.48
CA LYS A 33 12.52 -33.13 38.33
C LYS A 33 12.32 -31.74 37.70
N ARG A 34 13.21 -31.34 36.78
CA ARG A 34 13.04 -30.11 35.97
C ARG A 34 11.76 -30.29 35.17
N TRP A 35 10.73 -29.51 35.49
CA TRP A 35 9.59 -29.34 34.60
C TRP A 35 10.14 -28.87 33.25
N SER A 36 9.84 -29.58 32.17
CA SER A 36 10.33 -29.21 30.84
C SER A 36 9.82 -27.81 30.52
N THR A 37 10.67 -26.99 29.91
CA THR A 37 10.33 -25.67 29.37
C THR A 37 9.08 -25.74 28.47
N ALA A 38 8.81 -26.89 27.83
CA ALA A 38 7.59 -27.15 27.07
C ALA A 38 6.29 -27.08 27.90
N LYS A 39 6.28 -27.53 29.17
CA LYS A 39 5.09 -27.41 30.04
C LYS A 39 4.85 -25.98 30.53
N LYS A 40 5.91 -25.18 30.68
CA LYS A 40 5.79 -23.76 31.02
C LYS A 40 5.35 -22.93 29.80
N ALA A 41 5.90 -23.22 28.62
CA ALA A 41 5.51 -22.59 27.36
C ALA A 41 4.05 -22.92 26.99
N GLY A 42 3.60 -24.16 27.15
CA GLY A 42 2.21 -24.54 26.88
C GLY A 42 1.20 -23.81 27.77
N LEU A 43 1.54 -23.54 29.03
CA LEU A 43 0.67 -22.80 29.96
C LEU A 43 0.59 -21.31 29.60
N THR A 44 1.70 -20.70 29.16
CA THR A 44 1.74 -19.29 28.76
C THR A 44 1.09 -19.04 27.40
N THR A 45 1.28 -19.95 26.43
CA THR A 45 0.62 -19.88 25.12
C THR A 45 -0.90 -20.08 25.27
N GLY A 46 -1.33 -21.00 26.13
CA GLY A 46 -2.75 -21.18 26.43
C GLY A 46 -3.40 -19.93 27.06
N ALA A 47 -2.72 -19.28 28.02
CA ALA A 47 -3.22 -18.05 28.63
C ALA A 47 -3.25 -16.87 27.63
N ALA A 48 -2.25 -16.75 26.77
CA ALA A 48 -2.21 -15.72 25.72
C ALA A 48 -3.32 -15.94 24.68
N ALA A 49 -3.57 -17.19 24.26
CA ALA A 49 -4.66 -17.53 23.35
C ALA A 49 -6.03 -17.21 23.96
N VAL A 50 -6.24 -17.53 25.24
CA VAL A 50 -7.49 -17.19 25.95
C VAL A 50 -7.67 -15.67 26.07
N LEU A 51 -6.61 -14.91 26.34
CA LEU A 51 -6.68 -13.44 26.38
C LEU A 51 -6.93 -12.83 25.00
N PHE A 52 -6.36 -13.37 23.92
CA PHE A 52 -6.65 -12.95 22.55
C PHE A 52 -8.10 -13.29 22.15
N CYS A 53 -8.59 -14.49 22.47
CA CYS A 53 -9.99 -14.86 22.24
C CYS A 53 -10.94 -13.98 23.05
N LEU A 54 -10.60 -13.63 24.30
CA LEU A 54 -11.39 -12.69 25.11
C LEU A 54 -11.34 -11.26 24.56
N PHE A 55 -10.22 -10.84 23.98
CA PHE A 55 -10.08 -9.53 23.36
C PHE A 55 -10.93 -9.42 22.08
N ILE A 56 -10.85 -10.44 21.19
CA ILE A 56 -11.70 -10.53 20.00
C ILE A 56 -13.18 -10.64 20.38
N ALA A 57 -13.52 -11.47 21.38
CA ALA A 57 -14.89 -11.58 21.87
C ALA A 57 -15.38 -10.27 22.50
N SER A 58 -14.51 -9.48 23.15
CA SER A 58 -14.92 -8.19 23.75
C SER A 58 -15.32 -7.16 22.70
N ALA A 59 -14.74 -7.19 21.50
CA ALA A 59 -15.17 -6.37 20.37
C ALA A 59 -16.57 -6.74 19.87
N PHE A 60 -16.98 -8.01 20.00
CA PHE A 60 -18.32 -8.49 19.64
C PHE A 60 -19.35 -8.42 20.78
N VAL A 61 -18.93 -8.21 22.03
CA VAL A 61 -19.82 -8.30 23.22
C VAL A 61 -20.05 -6.93 23.89
N SER A 62 -19.30 -5.88 23.56
CA SER A 62 -19.56 -4.53 24.08
C SER A 62 -20.61 -3.80 23.23
N PRO A 63 -21.82 -3.53 23.76
CA PRO A 63 -22.83 -2.74 23.06
C PRO A 63 -22.31 -1.36 22.68
N THR A 64 -21.40 -0.78 23.47
CA THR A 64 -20.83 0.55 23.23
C THR A 64 -19.89 0.58 22.01
N MET A 65 -19.08 -0.47 21.79
CA MET A 65 -18.23 -0.56 20.60
C MET A 65 -19.05 -0.94 19.36
N ALA A 66 -20.04 -1.83 19.49
CA ALA A 66 -20.98 -2.14 18.42
C ALA A 66 -21.86 -0.93 18.03
N GLU A 67 -22.21 -0.07 19.00
CA GLU A 67 -22.94 1.17 18.77
C GLU A 67 -22.07 2.25 18.12
N PHE A 68 -20.78 2.36 18.47
CA PHE A 68 -19.84 3.26 17.81
C PHE A 68 -19.56 2.81 16.36
N ALA A 69 -19.28 1.52 16.15
CA ALA A 69 -19.04 0.95 14.83
C ALA A 69 -20.27 1.00 13.90
N SER A 70 -21.50 0.90 14.44
CA SER A 70 -22.73 0.98 13.64
C SER A 70 -23.13 2.41 13.26
N LYS A 71 -22.52 3.44 13.89
CA LYS A 71 -22.77 4.86 13.59
C LYS A 71 -21.70 5.51 12.71
N LEU A 72 -20.56 4.86 12.50
CA LEU A 72 -19.51 5.37 11.62
C LEU A 72 -19.98 5.31 10.16
N PRO A 73 -20.00 6.44 9.42
CA PRO A 73 -20.31 6.44 8.00
C PRO A 73 -19.42 5.43 7.26
N PHE A 74 -19.98 4.75 6.27
CA PHE A 74 -19.32 3.65 5.57
C PHE A 74 -17.91 4.04 5.05
N LEU A 75 -17.76 5.23 4.46
CA LEU A 75 -16.48 5.66 3.91
C LEU A 75 -15.43 5.94 4.99
N ASN A 76 -15.81 6.30 6.22
CA ASN A 76 -14.87 6.38 7.34
C ASN A 76 -14.26 5.02 7.65
N GLN A 77 -15.07 3.96 7.63
CA GLN A 77 -14.57 2.59 7.82
C GLN A 77 -13.58 2.21 6.72
N VAL A 78 -13.81 2.63 5.47
CA VAL A 78 -12.88 2.41 4.35
C VAL A 78 -11.59 3.22 4.55
N PHE A 79 -11.67 4.46 5.04
CA PHE A 79 -10.53 5.34 5.30
C PHE A 79 -9.60 4.81 6.40
N GLU A 80 -10.17 4.33 7.50
CA GLU A 80 -9.41 3.75 8.62
C GLU A 80 -8.88 2.34 8.31
N SER A 81 -9.48 1.67 7.33
CA SER A 81 -9.06 0.32 6.91
C SER A 81 -7.86 0.36 6.01
N LYS A 82 -6.98 -0.63 6.16
CA LYS A 82 -5.92 -0.89 5.20
C LYS A 82 -6.50 -1.10 3.79
N PRO A 83 -5.90 -0.57 2.71
CA PRO A 83 -6.41 -0.77 1.35
C PRO A 83 -6.62 -2.26 1.03
N ILE A 84 -7.72 -2.58 0.35
CA ILE A 84 -8.13 -3.98 0.14
C ILE A 84 -7.09 -4.81 -0.63
N HIS A 85 -6.42 -4.18 -1.59
CA HIS A 85 -5.39 -4.83 -2.40
C HIS A 85 -4.17 -5.25 -1.55
N GLU A 86 -3.83 -4.47 -0.52
CA GLU A 86 -2.74 -4.82 0.40
C GLU A 86 -3.14 -5.98 1.31
N VAL A 87 -4.37 -5.99 1.82
CA VAL A 87 -4.86 -7.11 2.66
C VAL A 87 -4.87 -8.43 1.89
N VAL A 88 -5.33 -8.40 0.63
CA VAL A 88 -5.27 -9.56 -0.25
C VAL A 88 -3.82 -9.95 -0.55
N SER A 89 -2.95 -8.98 -0.81
CA SER A 89 -1.52 -9.22 -1.07
C SER A 89 -0.84 -9.92 0.10
N GLU A 90 -1.01 -9.42 1.31
CA GLU A 90 -0.42 -10.03 2.50
C GLU A 90 -0.91 -11.44 2.69
N LYS A 91 -2.24 -11.66 2.64
CA LYS A 91 -2.82 -12.99 2.82
C LYS A 91 -2.34 -13.99 1.77
N LEU A 92 -2.30 -13.62 0.50
CA LEU A 92 -1.91 -14.54 -0.57
C LEU A 92 -0.39 -14.78 -0.62
N SER A 93 0.43 -13.78 -0.31
CA SER A 93 1.89 -13.90 -0.36
C SER A 93 2.49 -14.86 0.68
N GLU A 94 1.72 -15.21 1.71
CA GLU A 94 2.11 -16.23 2.70
C GLU A 94 2.06 -17.66 2.14
N GLU A 95 1.20 -17.90 1.13
CA GLU A 95 0.83 -19.25 0.69
C GLU A 95 1.08 -19.48 -0.82
N TYR A 96 1.16 -18.41 -1.63
CA TYR A 96 1.23 -18.49 -3.09
C TYR A 96 2.26 -17.56 -3.71
N ASP A 97 2.78 -17.96 -4.88
CA ASP A 97 3.65 -17.14 -5.72
C ASP A 97 2.81 -16.17 -6.59
N VAL A 98 2.60 -14.95 -6.10
CA VAL A 98 1.81 -13.90 -6.78
C VAL A 98 2.66 -12.68 -7.16
N ASP A 99 2.38 -12.07 -8.32
CA ASP A 99 3.13 -10.92 -8.87
C ASP A 99 2.31 -9.61 -8.87
N GLY A 100 1.01 -9.72 -9.17
CA GLY A 100 0.19 -8.56 -9.49
C GLY A 100 -1.18 -8.68 -8.87
N ILE A 101 -1.51 -7.75 -7.98
CA ILE A 101 -2.82 -7.68 -7.32
C ILE A 101 -3.36 -6.27 -7.53
N GLY A 102 -4.62 -6.17 -7.94
CA GLY A 102 -5.21 -4.87 -8.15
C GLY A 102 -6.67 -4.90 -8.57
N MET A 103 -7.17 -3.72 -8.88
CA MET A 103 -8.55 -3.48 -9.26
C MET A 103 -8.59 -2.76 -10.61
N SER A 104 -9.48 -3.21 -11.49
CA SER A 104 -9.89 -2.51 -12.68
C SER A 104 -11.34 -2.06 -12.52
N TYR A 105 -11.62 -0.81 -12.88
CA TYR A 105 -12.96 -0.23 -12.80
C TYR A 105 -13.65 -0.09 -14.17
N SER A 106 -12.88 -0.17 -15.26
CA SER A 106 -13.35 0.04 -16.63
C SER A 106 -12.56 -0.84 -17.60
N PRO A 107 -13.20 -1.51 -18.59
CA PRO A 107 -14.62 -1.47 -18.90
C PRO A 107 -15.51 -2.34 -17.98
N LYS A 108 -14.91 -3.16 -17.12
CA LYS A 108 -15.59 -4.00 -16.13
C LYS A 108 -14.92 -3.84 -14.77
N LYS A 109 -15.71 -3.95 -13.70
CA LYS A 109 -15.20 -4.01 -12.33
C LYS A 109 -14.62 -5.40 -12.09
N GLU A 110 -13.29 -5.50 -12.14
CA GLU A 110 -12.56 -6.76 -11.93
C GLU A 110 -11.53 -6.56 -10.82
N PHE A 111 -11.49 -7.49 -9.88
CA PHE A 111 -10.37 -7.63 -8.95
C PHE A 111 -9.45 -8.70 -9.52
N TYR A 112 -8.20 -8.39 -9.82
CA TYR A 112 -7.30 -9.31 -10.50
C TYR A 112 -6.13 -9.73 -9.63
N VAL A 113 -5.72 -10.99 -9.80
CA VAL A 113 -4.51 -11.57 -9.22
C VAL A 113 -3.71 -12.27 -10.34
N THR A 114 -2.42 -12.01 -10.39
CA THR A 114 -1.46 -12.63 -11.30
C THR A 114 -0.61 -13.62 -10.52
N VAL A 115 -0.65 -14.89 -10.93
CA VAL A 115 0.09 -16.00 -10.30
C VAL A 115 1.31 -16.35 -11.16
N ILE A 116 2.48 -16.42 -10.54
CA ILE A 116 3.73 -16.84 -11.18
C ILE A 116 3.89 -18.34 -11.00
N GLY A 117 4.49 -19.01 -11.98
CA GLY A 117 4.87 -20.41 -11.89
C GLY A 117 4.59 -21.19 -13.16
N SER A 118 4.57 -22.50 -13.05
CA SER A 118 4.17 -23.38 -14.15
C SER A 118 2.66 -23.31 -14.38
N GLN A 119 2.21 -23.69 -15.59
CA GLN A 119 0.78 -23.86 -15.85
C GLN A 119 0.14 -24.85 -14.86
N GLU A 120 0.84 -25.93 -14.53
CA GLU A 120 0.36 -26.94 -13.57
C GLU A 120 0.16 -26.34 -12.17
N TYR A 121 1.11 -25.52 -11.70
CA TYR A 121 0.96 -24.81 -10.43
C TYR A 121 -0.25 -23.87 -10.47
N TYR A 122 -0.34 -23.03 -11.50
CA TYR A 122 -1.49 -22.13 -11.70
C TYR A 122 -2.83 -22.87 -11.67
N GLU A 123 -2.96 -23.96 -12.43
CA GLU A 123 -4.19 -24.75 -12.47
C GLU A 123 -4.53 -25.37 -11.10
N SER A 124 -3.52 -25.68 -10.28
CA SER A 124 -3.73 -26.26 -8.95
C SER A 124 -4.16 -25.25 -7.88
N VAL A 125 -3.81 -23.96 -8.01
CA VAL A 125 -4.07 -22.94 -6.98
C VAL A 125 -5.12 -21.89 -7.35
N LYS A 126 -5.44 -21.71 -8.65
CA LYS A 126 -6.28 -20.59 -9.13
C LYS A 126 -7.66 -20.52 -8.47
N ASP A 127 -8.28 -21.66 -8.18
CA ASP A 127 -9.66 -21.70 -7.65
C ASP A 127 -9.68 -21.39 -6.15
N ASP A 128 -8.69 -21.87 -5.41
CA ASP A 128 -8.48 -21.59 -3.98
C ASP A 128 -8.13 -20.11 -3.76
N ILE A 129 -7.18 -19.56 -4.54
CA ILE A 129 -6.88 -18.12 -4.51
C ILE A 129 -8.15 -17.30 -4.80
N LYS A 130 -8.94 -17.72 -5.80
CA LYS A 130 -10.17 -17.01 -6.15
C LYS A 130 -11.17 -17.01 -4.98
N GLU A 131 -11.39 -18.14 -4.34
CA GLU A 131 -12.29 -18.27 -3.18
C GLU A 131 -11.83 -17.35 -2.03
N GLN A 132 -10.55 -17.39 -1.66
CA GLN A 132 -10.01 -16.53 -0.60
C GLN A 132 -10.17 -15.04 -0.92
N VAL A 133 -9.93 -14.63 -2.17
CA VAL A 133 -10.15 -13.24 -2.59
C VAL A 133 -11.63 -12.87 -2.49
N GLU A 134 -12.53 -13.74 -2.94
CA GLU A 134 -13.98 -13.51 -2.85
C GLU A 134 -14.44 -13.39 -1.38
N GLU A 135 -13.92 -14.21 -0.47
CA GLU A 135 -14.21 -14.12 0.97
C GLU A 135 -13.72 -12.81 1.59
N ILE A 136 -12.48 -12.40 1.28
CA ILE A 136 -11.90 -11.15 1.78
C ILE A 136 -12.72 -9.95 1.30
N LEU A 137 -13.09 -9.92 0.01
CA LEU A 137 -13.94 -8.85 -0.54
C LEU A 137 -15.33 -8.85 0.12
N ALA A 138 -15.96 -10.01 0.26
CA ALA A 138 -17.27 -10.15 0.89
C ALA A 138 -17.25 -9.68 2.36
N SER A 139 -16.16 -9.93 3.10
CA SER A 139 -16.00 -9.48 4.49
C SER A 139 -16.05 -7.95 4.64
N ARG A 140 -15.73 -7.19 3.57
CA ARG A 140 -15.85 -5.73 3.52
C ARG A 140 -17.16 -5.23 2.89
N GLY A 141 -18.05 -6.16 2.53
CA GLY A 141 -19.25 -5.88 1.76
C GLY A 141 -18.96 -5.47 0.32
N TYR A 142 -17.80 -5.83 -0.24
CA TYR A 142 -17.45 -5.50 -1.61
C TYR A 142 -18.05 -6.54 -2.55
N ASP A 143 -19.13 -6.17 -3.22
CA ASP A 143 -19.94 -7.07 -4.05
C ASP A 143 -19.94 -6.70 -5.54
N ALA A 144 -19.29 -5.60 -5.93
CA ALA A 144 -19.30 -5.08 -7.29
C ALA A 144 -18.24 -5.68 -8.22
N PHE A 145 -17.19 -6.29 -7.67
CA PHE A 145 -16.08 -6.84 -8.45
C PHE A 145 -16.33 -8.28 -8.88
N LYS A 146 -15.88 -8.61 -10.09
CA LYS A 146 -15.63 -9.99 -10.49
C LYS A 146 -14.17 -10.34 -10.22
N VAL A 147 -13.90 -11.43 -9.51
CA VAL A 147 -12.52 -11.89 -9.29
C VAL A 147 -11.98 -12.62 -10.52
N LYS A 148 -10.74 -12.28 -10.90
CA LYS A 148 -10.05 -12.84 -12.06
C LYS A 148 -8.61 -13.22 -11.71
N ILE A 149 -8.32 -14.51 -11.81
CA ILE A 149 -6.96 -15.04 -11.64
C ILE A 149 -6.34 -15.26 -13.02
N SER A 150 -5.07 -14.90 -13.20
CA SER A 150 -4.37 -15.01 -14.48
C SER A 150 -2.88 -15.28 -14.30
N MET A 151 -2.19 -15.64 -15.39
CA MET A 151 -0.73 -15.74 -15.44
C MET A 151 -0.13 -14.54 -16.18
N PRO A 152 1.16 -14.19 -15.92
CA PRO A 152 1.86 -13.17 -16.67
C PRO A 152 1.81 -13.42 -18.18
N LEU A 153 1.58 -12.36 -18.95
CA LEU A 153 1.78 -12.42 -20.39
C LEU A 153 3.30 -12.47 -20.64
N ASN A 154 3.80 -13.56 -21.24
CA ASN A 154 5.16 -13.64 -21.76
C ASN A 154 5.34 -12.64 -22.91
N ARG A 155 5.49 -11.36 -22.58
CA ARG A 155 5.99 -10.37 -23.52
C ARG A 155 7.50 -10.43 -23.41
N GLY A 156 8.11 -11.18 -24.33
CA GLY A 156 9.54 -11.11 -24.57
C GLY A 156 9.89 -9.68 -25.00
N HIS A 157 10.19 -8.84 -24.02
CA HIS A 157 10.92 -7.62 -24.29
C HIS A 157 12.34 -8.05 -24.63
N GLU A 158 12.63 -8.15 -25.93
CA GLU A 158 14.02 -8.09 -26.41
C GLU A 158 14.56 -6.72 -25.99
N ILE A 159 15.19 -6.69 -24.82
CA ILE A 159 15.97 -5.54 -24.35
C ILE A 159 17.20 -5.48 -25.24
N ASP A 160 17.29 -4.46 -26.09
CA ASP A 160 18.49 -4.18 -26.86
C ASP A 160 19.55 -3.58 -25.92
N THR A 161 20.23 -4.46 -25.19
CA THR A 161 21.07 -4.12 -24.03
C THR A 161 22.18 -3.11 -24.30
N GLU A 162 22.63 -2.96 -25.55
CA GLU A 162 23.74 -2.07 -25.89
C GLU A 162 23.28 -0.62 -26.07
N SER A 163 22.16 -0.41 -26.79
CA SER A 163 21.59 0.93 -26.98
C SER A 163 21.02 1.49 -25.69
N ASP A 164 20.37 0.66 -24.87
CA ASP A 164 19.87 1.03 -23.55
C ASP A 164 21.00 1.48 -22.59
N SER A 165 22.18 0.86 -22.69
CA SER A 165 23.32 1.21 -21.83
C SER A 165 23.91 2.60 -22.15
N GLU A 166 23.94 2.99 -23.42
CA GLU A 166 24.46 4.31 -23.83
C GLU A 166 23.45 5.42 -23.53
N PHE A 167 22.15 5.17 -23.70
CA PHE A 167 21.12 6.13 -23.31
C PHE A 167 21.11 6.37 -21.81
N ALA A 168 21.22 5.31 -21.01
CA ALA A 168 21.35 5.42 -19.55
C ALA A 168 22.58 6.27 -19.17
N ARG A 169 23.76 5.99 -19.74
CA ARG A 169 24.97 6.78 -19.44
C ARG A 169 24.83 8.26 -19.80
N LYS A 170 24.21 8.59 -20.94
CA LYS A 170 23.97 9.99 -21.34
C LYS A 170 23.00 10.70 -20.41
N SER A 171 21.91 10.01 -20.04
CA SER A 171 20.94 10.46 -19.04
C SER A 171 21.63 10.76 -17.71
N ASP A 172 22.40 9.80 -17.19
CA ASP A 172 23.08 9.90 -15.89
C ASP A 172 24.05 11.08 -15.84
N ARG A 173 24.87 11.27 -16.89
CA ARG A 173 25.80 12.41 -16.98
C ARG A 173 25.08 13.75 -16.96
N LEU A 174 23.99 13.88 -17.72
CA LEU A 174 23.21 15.10 -17.75
C LEU A 174 22.54 15.35 -16.39
N MET A 175 21.90 14.34 -15.81
CA MET A 175 21.22 14.45 -14.52
C MET A 175 22.18 14.82 -13.38
N GLN A 176 23.35 14.19 -13.32
CA GLN A 176 24.35 14.51 -12.30
C GLN A 176 24.82 15.97 -12.41
N ALA A 177 25.16 16.42 -13.62
CA ALA A 177 25.62 17.78 -13.84
C ALA A 177 24.51 18.83 -13.62
N MET A 178 23.25 18.52 -13.99
CA MET A 178 22.10 19.36 -13.68
C MET A 178 21.93 19.51 -12.17
N GLY A 179 22.05 18.43 -11.39
CA GLY A 179 21.94 18.48 -9.94
C GLY A 179 22.98 19.39 -9.27
N GLU A 180 24.19 19.47 -9.81
CA GLU A 180 25.23 20.37 -9.31
C GLU A 180 25.01 21.83 -9.75
N LYS A 181 24.78 22.07 -11.04
CA LYS A 181 24.74 23.43 -11.60
C LYS A 181 23.41 24.16 -11.39
N LEU A 182 22.32 23.43 -11.17
CA LEU A 182 20.99 24.03 -10.92
C LEU A 182 20.67 24.21 -9.43
N LYS A 183 21.66 24.03 -8.55
CA LYS A 183 21.48 24.14 -7.10
C LYS A 183 20.96 25.51 -6.65
N GLU A 184 21.35 26.59 -7.34
CA GLU A 184 20.85 27.95 -7.06
C GLU A 184 19.36 28.15 -7.38
N TYR A 185 18.71 27.15 -7.98
CA TYR A 185 17.30 27.11 -8.33
C TYR A 185 16.53 26.05 -7.54
N GLU A 186 17.12 25.45 -6.50
CA GLU A 186 16.50 24.33 -5.75
C GLU A 186 15.15 24.70 -5.12
N ASP A 187 14.95 25.97 -4.76
CA ASP A 187 13.68 26.47 -4.20
C ASP A 187 12.54 26.56 -5.24
N THR A 188 12.86 26.57 -6.54
CA THR A 188 11.89 26.76 -7.61
C THR A 188 11.81 25.60 -8.59
N ILE A 189 12.85 24.78 -8.72
CA ILE A 189 12.84 23.51 -9.43
C ILE A 189 12.31 22.42 -8.50
N LEU A 190 11.17 21.84 -8.87
CA LEU A 190 10.50 20.81 -8.07
C LEU A 190 11.02 19.41 -8.39
N SER A 191 11.32 19.17 -9.66
CA SER A 191 11.95 17.94 -10.13
C SER A 191 12.63 18.16 -11.48
N SER A 192 13.63 17.36 -11.77
CA SER A 192 14.31 17.34 -13.06
C SER A 192 14.59 15.89 -13.46
N TYR A 193 14.25 15.53 -14.68
CA TYR A 193 14.52 14.22 -15.24
C TYR A 193 14.83 14.36 -16.73
N THR A 194 15.19 13.25 -17.36
CA THR A 194 15.41 13.23 -18.80
C THR A 194 14.43 12.31 -19.50
N SER A 195 14.03 12.69 -20.71
CA SER A 195 13.22 11.87 -21.59
C SER A 195 13.94 11.66 -22.93
N PHE A 196 13.51 10.64 -23.67
CA PHE A 196 13.98 10.39 -25.03
C PHE A 196 12.82 10.48 -26.01
N LYS A 197 12.95 11.35 -27.01
CA LYS A 197 12.04 11.40 -28.16
C LYS A 197 12.75 10.77 -29.36
N GLY A 198 12.54 9.48 -29.56
CA GLY A 198 13.38 8.68 -30.46
C GLY A 198 14.80 8.56 -29.87
N LYS A 199 15.82 9.00 -30.60
CA LYS A 199 17.23 8.99 -30.13
C LYS A 199 17.69 10.32 -29.50
N ARG A 200 16.80 11.31 -29.37
CA ARG A 200 17.13 12.64 -28.87
C ARG A 200 16.86 12.75 -27.37
N LEU A 201 17.91 13.00 -26.60
CA LEU A 201 17.85 13.30 -25.17
C LEU A 201 17.21 14.68 -24.96
N THR A 202 16.26 14.77 -24.03
CA THR A 202 15.54 15.99 -23.66
C THR A 202 15.58 16.14 -22.14
N ALA A 203 15.80 17.36 -21.66
CA ALA A 203 15.69 17.69 -20.25
C ALA A 203 14.24 18.09 -19.93
N GLU A 204 13.65 17.49 -18.90
CA GLU A 204 12.31 17.75 -18.43
C GLU A 204 12.42 18.36 -17.04
N ILE A 205 12.00 19.62 -16.89
CA ILE A 205 12.17 20.39 -15.65
C ILE A 205 10.80 20.85 -15.15
N GLU A 206 10.39 20.34 -14.00
CA GLU A 206 9.23 20.88 -13.29
C GLU A 206 9.66 22.08 -12.45
N ILE A 207 9.00 23.22 -12.67
CA ILE A 207 9.29 24.47 -11.96
C ILE A 207 8.02 25.03 -11.32
N SER A 208 8.17 25.79 -10.24
CA SER A 208 7.09 26.63 -9.73
C SER A 208 6.55 27.54 -10.84
N LYS A 209 5.23 27.73 -10.88
CA LYS A 209 4.60 28.67 -11.83
C LYS A 209 5.12 30.11 -11.71
N THR A 210 5.70 30.47 -10.56
CA THR A 210 6.29 31.78 -10.29
C THR A 210 7.72 31.92 -10.82
N GLU A 211 8.36 30.84 -11.26
CA GLU A 211 9.70 30.89 -11.83
C GLU A 211 9.67 31.51 -13.24
N THR A 212 10.59 32.45 -13.46
CA THR A 212 10.72 33.26 -14.68
C THR A 212 12.08 33.12 -15.36
N ARG A 213 13.10 32.57 -14.67
CA ARG A 213 14.48 32.42 -15.15
C ARG A 213 14.68 31.22 -16.08
N THR A 214 13.66 30.86 -16.88
CA THR A 214 13.70 29.66 -17.73
C THR A 214 14.81 29.73 -18.80
N ALA A 215 15.10 30.93 -19.33
CA ALA A 215 16.17 31.13 -20.31
C ALA A 215 17.57 30.90 -19.70
N GLU A 216 17.79 31.30 -18.45
CA GLU A 216 19.06 31.06 -17.73
C GLU A 216 19.25 29.56 -17.46
N ILE A 217 18.19 28.87 -17.02
CA ILE A 217 18.21 27.42 -16.81
C ILE A 217 18.48 26.67 -18.12
N GLU A 218 17.84 27.08 -19.21
CA GLU A 218 18.06 26.49 -20.54
C GLU A 218 19.52 26.68 -21.01
N GLN A 219 20.09 27.87 -20.79
CA GLN A 219 21.49 28.12 -21.10
C GLN A 219 22.43 27.21 -20.28
N ILE A 220 22.20 27.08 -18.97
CA ILE A 220 23.00 26.19 -18.10
C ILE A 220 22.94 24.74 -18.61
N ILE A 221 21.75 24.25 -18.98
CA ILE A 221 21.58 22.89 -19.49
C ILE A 221 22.32 22.70 -20.81
N GLN A 222 22.30 23.69 -21.71
CA GLN A 222 23.02 23.60 -22.97
C GLN A 222 24.55 23.68 -22.77
N GLU A 223 25.02 24.45 -21.80
CA GLU A 223 26.44 24.46 -21.39
C GLU A 223 26.88 23.09 -20.88
N ILE A 224 26.10 22.45 -20.01
CA ILE A 224 26.33 21.07 -19.56
C ILE A 224 26.37 20.10 -20.75
N ALA A 225 25.39 20.21 -21.64
CA ALA A 225 25.30 19.33 -22.80
C ALA A 225 26.53 19.44 -23.72
N ASN A 226 27.07 20.65 -23.87
CA ASN A 226 28.30 20.90 -24.63
C ASN A 226 29.54 20.33 -23.91
N GLU A 227 29.70 20.57 -22.61
CA GLU A 227 30.81 20.04 -21.79
C GLU A 227 30.85 18.50 -21.84
N GLN A 228 29.68 17.86 -21.82
CA GLN A 228 29.51 16.41 -21.80
C GLN A 228 29.39 15.78 -23.19
N GLN A 229 29.57 16.57 -24.26
CA GLN A 229 29.47 16.12 -25.67
C GLN A 229 28.17 15.38 -25.98
N LEU A 230 27.06 15.84 -25.39
CA LEU A 230 25.73 15.24 -25.53
C LEU A 230 24.97 15.76 -26.77
N GLY A 231 25.47 16.83 -27.39
CA GLY A 231 24.81 17.51 -28.50
C GLY A 231 23.77 18.52 -28.01
N GLU A 232 22.81 18.86 -28.88
CA GLU A 232 21.72 19.77 -28.54
C GLU A 232 20.67 19.04 -27.67
N VAL A 233 20.41 19.60 -26.48
CA VAL A 233 19.46 19.04 -25.51
C VAL A 233 18.30 20.03 -25.35
N PRO A 234 17.12 19.75 -25.92
CA PRO A 234 15.93 20.56 -25.68
C PRO A 234 15.56 20.55 -24.20
N VAL A 235 14.97 21.65 -23.74
CA VAL A 235 14.45 21.78 -22.38
C VAL A 235 12.95 21.99 -22.41
N ASN A 236 12.22 21.11 -21.74
CA ASN A 236 10.78 21.21 -21.56
C ASN A 236 10.48 21.65 -20.11
N PHE A 237 9.84 22.80 -19.96
CA PHE A 237 9.44 23.32 -18.66
C PHE A 237 7.97 23.00 -18.35
N HIS A 238 7.74 22.32 -17.24
CA HIS A 238 6.41 22.06 -16.70
C HIS A 238 6.16 23.00 -15.53
N LYS A 239 5.30 24.00 -15.73
CA LYS A 239 4.97 24.98 -14.68
C LYS A 239 3.90 24.43 -13.73
N ILE A 240 4.23 24.38 -12.45
CA ILE A 240 3.42 23.76 -11.41
C ILE A 240 2.92 24.83 -10.43
N ASP A 241 1.61 24.81 -10.15
CA ASP A 241 1.03 25.56 -9.05
C ASP A 241 1.21 24.77 -7.75
N ILE A 242 2.24 25.10 -6.96
CA ILE A 242 2.61 24.37 -5.74
C ILE A 242 1.42 24.25 -4.79
N LYS A 243 0.64 25.33 -4.60
CA LYS A 243 -0.53 25.33 -3.71
C LYS A 243 -1.59 24.32 -4.16
N LYS A 244 -1.79 24.17 -5.48
CA LYS A 244 -2.72 23.18 -6.03
C LYS A 244 -2.19 21.77 -5.91
N ARG A 245 -0.89 21.56 -6.15
CA ARG A 245 -0.23 20.25 -5.98
C ARG A 245 -0.31 19.78 -4.52
N GLU A 246 -0.09 20.67 -3.57
CA GLU A 246 -0.24 20.38 -2.13
C GLU A 246 -1.69 20.09 -1.76
N GLN A 247 -2.66 20.86 -2.27
CA GLN A 247 -4.08 20.55 -2.10
C GLN A 247 -4.42 19.17 -2.66
N GLU A 248 -4.01 18.88 -3.88
CA GLU A 248 -4.26 17.58 -4.51
C GLU A 248 -3.64 16.42 -3.73
N GLY A 249 -2.39 16.58 -3.26
CA GLY A 249 -1.74 15.59 -2.41
C GLY A 249 -2.50 15.31 -1.12
N ARG A 250 -3.02 16.35 -0.46
CA ARG A 250 -3.89 16.19 0.72
C ARG A 250 -5.21 15.49 0.41
N TRP A 251 -5.81 15.79 -0.74
CA TRP A 251 -7.09 15.20 -1.16
C TRP A 251 -6.96 13.78 -1.71
N GLN A 252 -5.77 13.36 -2.13
CA GLN A 252 -5.55 12.02 -2.71
C GLN A 252 -6.11 10.87 -1.85
N PRO A 253 -5.85 10.78 -0.53
CA PRO A 253 -6.42 9.71 0.29
C PRO A 253 -7.95 9.78 0.36
N ILE A 254 -8.52 11.00 0.42
CA ILE A 254 -9.98 11.21 0.41
C ILE A 254 -10.60 10.70 -0.89
N ILE A 255 -10.03 11.07 -2.04
CA ILE A 255 -10.48 10.59 -3.35
C ILE A 255 -10.33 9.07 -3.46
N SER A 256 -9.25 8.50 -2.92
CA SER A 256 -8.99 7.06 -2.97
C SER A 256 -10.03 6.27 -2.18
N THR A 257 -10.38 6.76 -0.98
CA THR A 257 -11.43 6.17 -0.16
C THR A 257 -12.80 6.26 -0.82
N ILE A 258 -13.17 7.43 -1.36
CA ILE A 258 -14.43 7.57 -2.11
C ILE A 258 -14.44 6.62 -3.30
N SER A 259 -13.32 6.51 -4.02
CA SER A 259 -13.17 5.62 -5.17
C SER A 259 -13.32 4.16 -4.79
N GLU A 260 -12.58 3.67 -3.79
CA GLU A 260 -12.67 2.28 -3.32
C GLU A 260 -14.08 1.98 -2.83
N GLY A 261 -14.59 2.78 -1.88
CA GLY A 261 -15.85 2.49 -1.22
C GLY A 261 -17.05 2.51 -2.17
N MET A 262 -17.20 3.58 -2.95
CA MET A 262 -18.37 3.75 -3.82
C MET A 262 -18.32 2.84 -5.05
N MET A 263 -17.12 2.50 -5.56
CA MET A 263 -17.00 1.59 -6.70
C MET A 263 -17.12 0.11 -6.30
N ALA A 264 -16.77 -0.25 -5.07
CA ALA A 264 -16.79 -1.63 -4.61
C ALA A 264 -18.19 -2.17 -4.29
N ARG A 265 -19.21 -1.31 -4.19
CA ARG A 265 -20.58 -1.68 -3.79
C ARG A 265 -21.60 -1.45 -4.91
N LYS A 266 -22.42 -2.48 -5.20
CA LYS A 266 -23.44 -2.43 -6.26
C LYS A 266 -24.58 -1.47 -5.93
N GLU A 267 -24.91 -1.29 -4.65
CA GLU A 267 -26.04 -0.47 -4.19
C GLU A 267 -25.97 1.00 -4.65
N TYR A 268 -24.76 1.56 -4.76
CA TYR A 268 -24.55 2.93 -5.24
C TYR A 268 -24.58 3.04 -6.77
N LYS A 269 -24.52 1.90 -7.48
CA LYS A 269 -24.48 1.84 -8.95
C LYS A 269 -23.48 2.82 -9.58
N VAL A 270 -22.32 3.07 -8.95
CA VAL A 270 -21.31 4.01 -9.48
C VAL A 270 -20.52 3.38 -10.62
N LYS A 271 -20.32 4.13 -11.70
CA LYS A 271 -19.55 3.76 -12.90
C LYS A 271 -18.12 4.32 -12.87
N GLY A 272 -17.93 5.49 -12.28
CA GLY A 272 -16.62 6.12 -12.21
C GLY A 272 -16.62 7.29 -11.24
N ILE A 273 -15.43 7.56 -10.71
CA ILE A 273 -15.14 8.71 -9.87
C ILE A 273 -13.98 9.46 -10.51
N GLY A 274 -14.09 10.77 -10.52
CA GLY A 274 -13.02 11.68 -10.95
C GLY A 274 -12.95 12.86 -10.00
N TYR A 275 -11.91 13.66 -10.15
CA TYR A 275 -11.78 14.90 -9.41
C TYR A 275 -11.01 15.92 -10.23
N SER A 276 -11.12 17.20 -9.84
CA SER A 276 -10.31 18.28 -10.40
C SER A 276 -10.18 19.41 -9.39
N ASN A 277 -8.98 19.98 -9.25
CA ASN A 277 -8.76 21.27 -8.57
C ASN A 277 -8.69 22.45 -9.57
N HIS A 278 -9.10 22.23 -10.82
CA HIS A 278 -9.11 23.23 -11.88
C HIS A 278 -10.34 23.16 -12.80
N PRO A 279 -11.09 24.27 -12.95
CA PRO A 279 -11.04 25.49 -12.13
C PRO A 279 -11.33 25.17 -10.65
N SER A 280 -10.85 26.04 -9.75
CA SER A 280 -11.23 25.94 -8.33
C SER A 280 -12.75 26.14 -8.19
N PRO A 281 -13.41 25.56 -7.18
CA PRO A 281 -12.88 24.77 -6.06
C PRO A 281 -12.48 23.32 -6.42
N MET A 282 -12.01 22.54 -5.43
CA MET A 282 -11.84 21.09 -5.62
C MET A 282 -13.19 20.47 -5.96
N THR A 283 -13.30 19.76 -7.08
CA THR A 283 -14.54 19.16 -7.54
C THR A 283 -14.40 17.64 -7.56
N VAL A 284 -15.29 16.94 -6.87
CA VAL A 284 -15.46 15.49 -6.93
C VAL A 284 -16.58 15.18 -7.93
N PHE A 285 -16.28 14.37 -8.93
CA PHE A 285 -17.23 13.92 -9.94
C PHE A 285 -17.58 12.46 -9.68
N VAL A 286 -18.87 12.16 -9.59
CA VAL A 286 -19.36 10.77 -9.51
C VAL A 286 -20.27 10.51 -10.69
N THR A 287 -19.98 9.47 -11.48
CA THR A 287 -20.83 9.05 -12.60
C THR A 287 -21.58 7.80 -12.23
N LEU A 288 -22.90 7.82 -12.29
CA LEU A 288 -23.76 6.67 -12.03
C LEU A 288 -23.89 5.77 -13.27
N GLN A 289 -24.31 4.53 -13.05
CA GLN A 289 -24.62 3.55 -14.09
C GLN A 289 -26.07 3.65 -14.60
N VAL A 290 -26.90 4.49 -13.99
CA VAL A 290 -28.32 4.70 -14.37
C VAL A 290 -28.46 5.89 -15.33
N PRO A 291 -29.30 5.79 -16.37
CA PRO A 291 -29.60 6.92 -17.26
C PRO A 291 -30.38 8.00 -16.49
N ALA A 292 -30.40 9.23 -17.02
CA ALA A 292 -31.11 10.34 -16.36
C ALA A 292 -32.64 10.16 -16.33
N SER A 293 -33.17 9.37 -17.27
CA SER A 293 -34.59 9.04 -17.37
C SER A 293 -35.06 7.97 -16.38
N ASP A 294 -34.15 7.33 -15.64
CA ASP A 294 -34.50 6.36 -14.60
C ASP A 294 -35.23 7.07 -13.46
N SER A 295 -36.36 6.51 -13.01
CA SER A 295 -37.20 7.11 -11.96
C SER A 295 -36.44 7.32 -10.65
N ASP A 296 -35.44 6.48 -10.40
CA ASP A 296 -34.70 6.46 -9.13
C ASP A 296 -33.37 7.24 -9.24
N ALA A 297 -33.04 7.79 -10.42
CA ALA A 297 -31.76 8.46 -10.65
C ALA A 297 -31.51 9.63 -9.70
N LYS A 298 -32.56 10.41 -9.40
CA LYS A 298 -32.46 11.58 -8.52
C LYS A 298 -32.23 11.18 -7.06
N GLU A 299 -33.02 10.24 -6.55
CA GLU A 299 -32.86 9.73 -5.18
C GLU A 299 -31.49 9.06 -4.99
N LEU A 300 -31.04 8.30 -5.99
CA LEU A 300 -29.71 7.70 -5.97
C LEU A 300 -28.60 8.76 -5.97
N ALA A 301 -28.77 9.85 -6.73
CA ALA A 301 -27.81 10.95 -6.75
C ALA A 301 -27.73 11.67 -5.40
N GLU A 302 -28.88 11.97 -4.78
CA GLU A 302 -28.97 12.58 -3.45
C GLU A 302 -28.28 11.71 -2.39
N ARG A 303 -28.60 10.41 -2.31
CA ARG A 303 -27.95 9.49 -1.36
C ARG A 303 -26.43 9.36 -1.59
N THR A 304 -26.02 9.32 -2.85
CA THR A 304 -24.59 9.24 -3.22
C THR A 304 -23.85 10.49 -2.78
N GLU A 305 -24.45 11.65 -3.01
CA GLU A 305 -23.89 12.95 -2.63
C GLU A 305 -23.81 13.10 -1.12
N GLU A 306 -24.87 12.74 -0.39
CA GLU A 306 -24.91 12.73 1.07
C GLU A 306 -23.80 11.84 1.65
N THR A 307 -23.67 10.61 1.16
CA THR A 307 -22.62 9.67 1.61
C THR A 307 -21.21 10.22 1.41
N VAL A 308 -20.94 10.82 0.24
CA VAL A 308 -19.63 11.41 -0.07
C VAL A 308 -19.38 12.65 0.78
N ASN A 309 -20.39 13.51 0.94
CA ASN A 309 -20.29 14.74 1.70
C ASN A 309 -20.08 14.48 3.20
N GLU A 310 -20.84 13.56 3.79
CA GLU A 310 -20.69 13.15 5.19
C GLU A 310 -19.28 12.67 5.49
N PHE A 311 -18.68 11.91 4.56
CA PHE A 311 -17.29 11.49 4.69
C PHE A 311 -16.31 12.65 4.61
N ILE A 312 -16.42 13.51 3.61
CA ILE A 312 -15.53 14.68 3.45
C ILE A 312 -15.59 15.59 4.68
N GLN A 313 -16.77 15.72 5.31
CA GLN A 313 -16.99 16.51 6.53
C GLN A 313 -16.69 15.75 7.83
N SER A 314 -16.29 14.48 7.77
CA SER A 314 -15.96 13.71 8.95
C SER A 314 -14.67 14.20 9.61
N GLU A 315 -14.52 13.96 10.92
CA GLU A 315 -13.32 14.38 11.65
C GLU A 315 -12.03 13.77 11.07
N ASP A 316 -12.09 12.54 10.58
CA ASP A 316 -10.94 11.84 9.98
C ASP A 316 -10.51 12.49 8.65
N ALA A 317 -11.49 12.89 7.83
CA ALA A 317 -11.21 13.54 6.54
C ALA A 317 -10.82 15.01 6.68
N LYS A 318 -11.33 15.70 7.71
CA LYS A 318 -11.10 17.13 7.95
C LYS A 318 -9.63 17.50 8.07
N GLU A 319 -8.78 16.62 8.63
CA GLU A 319 -7.34 16.89 8.73
C GLU A 319 -6.69 17.05 7.34
N ALA A 320 -7.13 16.22 6.40
CA ALA A 320 -6.69 16.25 5.02
C ALA A 320 -7.34 17.41 4.24
N VAL A 321 -8.67 17.56 4.33
CA VAL A 321 -9.46 18.53 3.55
C VAL A 321 -9.22 19.97 4.02
N LYS A 322 -9.07 20.18 5.33
CA LYS A 322 -9.00 21.51 5.97
C LYS A 322 -10.23 22.37 5.63
N ASP A 323 -10.03 23.67 5.41
CA ASP A 323 -11.08 24.62 5.01
C ASP A 323 -11.17 24.77 3.48
N ASP A 324 -10.72 23.78 2.71
CA ASP A 324 -10.79 23.85 1.26
C ASP A 324 -12.25 23.85 0.79
N PRO A 325 -12.71 24.86 0.02
CA PRO A 325 -14.02 24.79 -0.60
C PRO A 325 -14.04 23.65 -1.61
N TYR A 326 -15.18 22.98 -1.72
CA TYR A 326 -15.33 21.88 -2.65
C TYR A 326 -16.71 21.79 -3.28
N LYS A 327 -16.79 20.99 -4.34
CA LYS A 327 -18.00 20.77 -5.11
C LYS A 327 -18.18 19.28 -5.37
N ILE A 328 -19.40 18.79 -5.26
CA ILE A 328 -19.76 17.43 -5.66
C ILE A 328 -20.71 17.53 -6.85
N VAL A 329 -20.38 16.81 -7.92
CA VAL A 329 -21.22 16.75 -9.13
C VAL A 329 -21.53 15.29 -9.43
N ILE A 330 -22.81 14.95 -9.45
CA ILE A 330 -23.31 13.61 -9.76
C ILE A 330 -23.86 13.60 -11.19
N TYR A 331 -23.28 12.78 -12.03
CA TYR A 331 -23.71 12.55 -13.41
C TYR A 331 -24.50 11.26 -13.55
N SER A 332 -25.48 11.26 -14.45
CA SER A 332 -26.08 10.05 -14.98
C SER A 332 -25.11 9.28 -15.88
N LYS A 333 -25.49 8.07 -16.28
CA LYS A 333 -24.79 7.27 -17.29
C LYS A 333 -24.60 8.02 -18.61
N ASP A 334 -25.55 8.89 -18.94
CA ASP A 334 -25.62 9.66 -20.19
C ASP A 334 -24.89 11.01 -20.07
N ARG A 335 -24.19 11.25 -18.95
CA ARG A 335 -23.43 12.47 -18.62
C ARG A 335 -24.30 13.72 -18.43
N GLU A 336 -25.57 13.54 -18.14
CA GLU A 336 -26.40 14.63 -17.65
C GLU A 336 -26.15 14.85 -16.15
N ILE A 337 -26.14 16.11 -15.72
CA ILE A 337 -26.00 16.45 -14.30
C ILE A 337 -27.32 16.14 -13.60
N LEU A 338 -27.27 15.24 -12.62
CA LEU A 338 -28.41 14.90 -11.76
C LEU A 338 -28.44 15.79 -10.52
N LEU A 339 -27.27 16.11 -9.98
CA LEU A 339 -27.10 16.92 -8.78
C LEU A 339 -25.74 17.64 -8.81
N GLU A 340 -25.72 18.89 -8.38
CA GLU A 340 -24.51 19.69 -8.19
C GLU A 340 -24.64 20.50 -6.89
N THR A 341 -23.73 20.28 -5.95
CA THR A 341 -23.74 20.92 -4.63
C THR A 341 -22.37 21.52 -4.32
N ASN A 342 -22.35 22.73 -3.76
CA ASN A 342 -21.13 23.45 -3.36
C ASN A 342 -21.07 23.54 -1.84
N TYR A 343 -19.87 23.39 -1.29
CA TYR A 343 -19.58 23.38 0.15
C TYR A 343 -18.46 24.36 0.50
#